data_AF-A0A5N3QSQ2-F1
#
_entry.id   AF-A0A5N3QSQ2-F1
#
_cell.length_a   1.000
_cell.length_b   1.000
_cell.length_c   1.000
_cell.angle_alpha   90.00
_cell.angle_beta   90.00
_cell.angle_gamma   90.00
#
_symmetry.space_group_name_H-M   'P 1'
#
loop_
_entity.id
_entity.type
_entity.pdbx_description
1 polymer ?
#
loop_
_entity_poly.entity_id
_entity_poly.type
_entity_poly.pdbx_seq_one_letter_code
_entity_poly.pdbx_strand_id
1 'polypeptide(L)'
;MDYFWVSNTASLSNQENPPAIRGRVLCFCTEIKVTPAVDEEAKMFVDYLSGYIKKSKNGYYYANYESYQLESYFQPIYDREGVVFAYEGLVRVTTDQGERIPPDVFFESVYRDGSKEELVTMICVRLHLLNYTKLKAIHANKKLFLNVSPTVFETQTSSVRALDLKYQMMLAIGITPEDIVYEIVEQPGKNIAQEIRGIKALRKYGSSIAVDDFGSGCTTMKRVKSLTPDIVKIDKRLVQNYTMFKNEILALIEHCRGLKMLVVAEGIESKQQLNYFKSLGVALFQGFLLARPESVAFYTQQDEPLTV
;
A
#
# COMPACT_ATOMS: atom_id res chain seq x y z
N MET A 1 -43.01 -19.42 -18.02
CA MET A 1 -41.99 -19.49 -19.08
C MET A 1 -40.63 -19.28 -18.42
N ASP A 2 -40.31 -19.99 -17.36
CA ASP A 2 -39.93 -21.43 -17.23
C ASP A 2 -38.40 -21.51 -17.14
N TYR A 3 -37.87 -21.55 -15.92
CA TYR A 3 -37.45 -22.77 -15.16
C TYR A 3 -36.18 -23.40 -15.73
N PHE A 4 -35.09 -23.41 -14.95
CA PHE A 4 -34.31 -24.63 -14.68
C PHE A 4 -33.55 -24.52 -13.36
N TRP A 5 -33.94 -25.39 -12.44
CA TRP A 5 -33.23 -25.82 -11.24
C TRP A 5 -32.31 -27.00 -11.61
N VAL A 6 -31.16 -27.13 -10.95
CA VAL A 6 -30.66 -28.45 -10.52
C VAL A 6 -30.19 -28.32 -9.08
N SER A 7 -30.94 -28.98 -8.22
CA SER A 7 -30.61 -29.32 -6.84
C SER A 7 -29.54 -30.42 -6.81
N ASN A 8 -28.74 -30.44 -5.74
CA ASN A 8 -28.53 -31.72 -5.07
C ASN A 8 -28.43 -31.49 -3.56
N THR A 9 -29.39 -32.07 -2.85
CA THR A 9 -29.39 -32.21 -1.40
C THR A 9 -28.92 -33.62 -1.08
N ALA A 10 -27.99 -33.75 -0.14
CA ALA A 10 -27.82 -34.97 0.62
C ALA A 10 -27.73 -34.56 2.09
N SER A 11 -28.82 -34.80 2.80
CA SER A 11 -28.92 -34.69 4.26
C SER A 11 -28.42 -35.98 4.90
N LEU A 12 -27.41 -35.89 5.77
CA LEU A 12 -27.28 -36.77 6.93
C LEU A 12 -26.80 -35.95 8.13
N SER A 13 -27.44 -36.26 9.24
CA SER A 13 -27.45 -35.59 10.55
C SER A 13 -26.22 -35.86 11.42
N ASN A 14 -26.07 -34.98 12.42
CA ASN A 14 -25.39 -35.12 13.72
C ASN A 14 -23.91 -34.71 13.84
N GLN A 15 -23.75 -33.61 14.61
CA GLN A 15 -22.72 -33.30 15.62
C GLN A 15 -21.33 -33.94 15.46
N GLU A 16 -20.33 -33.09 15.17
CA GLU A 16 -19.08 -32.98 15.92
C GLU A 16 -18.28 -31.74 15.44
N ASN A 17 -17.49 -31.15 16.35
CA ASN A 17 -16.79 -29.85 16.27
C ASN A 17 -16.09 -29.50 14.93
N PRO A 18 -15.98 -28.21 14.56
CA PRO A 18 -15.17 -27.81 13.40
C PRO A 18 -13.68 -28.05 13.66
N PRO A 19 -12.94 -28.68 12.74
CA PRO A 19 -11.50 -28.82 12.86
C PRO A 19 -10.81 -27.47 12.58
N ALA A 20 -9.75 -27.22 13.34
CA ALA A 20 -8.85 -26.09 13.19
C ALA A 20 -8.45 -25.85 11.72
N ILE A 21 -8.67 -24.63 11.24
CA ILE A 21 -8.24 -24.17 9.91
C ILE A 21 -6.71 -23.99 9.96
N ARG A 22 -5.99 -25.10 9.73
CA ARG A 22 -4.59 -25.08 9.31
C ARG A 22 -4.53 -24.80 7.82
N GLY A 23 -3.64 -23.88 7.46
CA GLY A 23 -3.49 -23.31 6.13
C GLY A 23 -3.57 -24.32 4.99
N ARG A 24 -4.51 -24.08 4.09
CA ARG A 24 -4.38 -24.41 2.67
C ARG A 24 -4.67 -23.14 1.91
N VAL A 25 -3.64 -22.54 1.36
CA VAL A 25 -3.75 -21.57 0.26
C VAL A 25 -4.35 -22.35 -0.90
N LEU A 26 -5.67 -22.24 -1.07
CA LEU A 26 -6.36 -22.72 -2.26
C LEU A 26 -5.96 -21.79 -3.40
N CYS A 27 -4.96 -22.24 -4.15
CA CYS A 27 -4.58 -21.68 -5.43
C CYS A 27 -5.77 -21.79 -6.38
N PHE A 28 -6.53 -20.70 -6.53
CA PHE A 28 -7.52 -20.54 -7.59
C PHE A 28 -6.94 -19.65 -8.70
N CYS A 29 -6.02 -20.22 -9.47
CA CYS A 29 -5.80 -19.81 -10.85
C CYS A 29 -5.79 -21.08 -11.69
N THR A 30 -6.92 -21.34 -12.37
CA THR A 30 -7.02 -22.35 -13.41
C THR A 30 -6.00 -22.03 -14.51
N GLU A 31 -4.98 -22.89 -14.61
CA GLU A 31 -4.00 -23.05 -15.68
C GLU A 31 -3.72 -21.81 -16.56
N ILE A 32 -2.87 -20.91 -16.06
CA ILE A 32 -2.05 -20.07 -16.94
C ILE A 32 -0.75 -20.83 -17.14
N LYS A 33 -0.55 -21.43 -18.32
CA LYS A 33 0.74 -21.99 -18.71
C LYS A 33 1.70 -20.84 -19.00
N VAL A 34 2.51 -20.50 -17.99
CA VAL A 34 3.58 -19.51 -18.07
C VAL A 34 4.81 -20.20 -18.70
N THR A 35 5.43 -19.61 -19.73
CA THR A 35 6.56 -20.23 -20.47
C THR A 35 7.88 -20.03 -19.73
N PRO A 36 8.85 -20.96 -19.68
CA PRO A 36 10.07 -20.80 -18.88
C PRO A 36 10.89 -19.50 -19.09
N ALA A 37 10.86 -18.90 -20.29
CA ALA A 37 11.68 -17.75 -20.65
C ALA A 37 11.43 -16.48 -19.83
N VAL A 38 10.18 -16.11 -19.54
CA VAL A 38 9.90 -14.92 -18.71
C VAL A 38 9.92 -15.21 -17.20
N ASP A 39 10.27 -16.42 -16.76
CA ASP A 39 10.64 -16.71 -15.37
C ASP A 39 12.11 -16.34 -15.19
N GLU A 40 12.92 -16.46 -16.25
CA GLU A 40 14.29 -15.97 -16.29
C GLU A 40 14.34 -14.44 -16.35
N GLU A 41 13.59 -13.76 -17.23
CA GLU A 41 13.58 -12.28 -17.29
C GLU A 41 13.10 -11.64 -15.98
N ALA A 42 12.01 -12.18 -15.46
CA ALA A 42 11.47 -11.94 -14.14
C ALA A 42 12.57 -12.00 -13.06
N LYS A 43 13.19 -13.18 -12.93
CA LYS A 43 14.23 -13.46 -11.95
C LYS A 43 15.44 -12.54 -12.15
N MET A 44 15.84 -12.29 -13.40
CA MET A 44 16.91 -11.35 -13.73
C MET A 44 16.59 -9.94 -13.25
N PHE A 45 15.34 -9.48 -13.38
CA PHE A 45 14.92 -8.18 -12.88
C PHE A 45 14.93 -8.12 -11.35
N VAL A 46 14.52 -9.21 -10.67
CA VAL A 46 14.66 -9.32 -9.20
C VAL A 46 16.12 -9.27 -8.77
N ASP A 47 16.97 -10.04 -9.45
CA ASP A 47 18.40 -10.12 -9.18
C ASP A 47 19.05 -8.76 -9.43
N TYR A 48 18.62 -8.05 -10.47
CA TYR A 48 19.00 -6.68 -10.76
C TYR A 48 18.63 -5.72 -9.63
N LEU A 49 17.37 -5.71 -9.19
CA LEU A 49 16.94 -4.90 -8.03
C LEU A 49 17.67 -5.28 -6.74
N SER A 50 17.99 -6.57 -6.57
CA SER A 50 18.73 -7.08 -5.41
C SER A 50 20.18 -6.59 -5.39
N GLY A 51 20.73 -6.15 -6.53
CA GLY A 51 22.04 -5.48 -6.60
C GLY A 51 22.09 -4.20 -5.76
N TYR A 52 20.99 -3.45 -5.72
CA TYR A 52 20.84 -2.20 -4.97
C TYR A 52 20.62 -2.43 -3.48
N ILE A 53 20.01 -3.55 -3.11
CA ILE A 53 19.60 -3.83 -1.73
C ILE A 53 20.71 -4.54 -0.96
N LYS A 54 21.05 -4.01 0.20
CA LYS A 54 22.01 -4.57 1.13
C LYS A 54 21.34 -4.90 2.45
N LYS A 55 21.90 -5.86 3.17
CA LYS A 55 21.46 -6.24 4.51
C LYS A 55 22.49 -5.78 5.53
N SER A 56 22.08 -4.96 6.49
CA SER A 56 22.92 -4.50 7.58
C SER A 56 23.18 -5.62 8.60
N LYS A 57 24.17 -5.41 9.47
CA LYS A 57 24.55 -6.40 10.52
C LYS A 57 23.41 -6.71 11.50
N ASN A 58 22.52 -5.75 11.75
CA ASN A 58 21.32 -5.92 12.58
C ASN A 58 20.14 -6.58 11.84
N GLY A 59 20.33 -6.99 10.57
CA GLY A 59 19.38 -7.81 9.83
C GLY A 59 18.30 -7.04 9.08
N TYR A 60 18.32 -5.70 9.11
CA TYR A 60 17.48 -4.84 8.29
C TYR A 60 18.07 -4.64 6.90
N TYR A 61 17.24 -4.14 5.99
CA TYR A 61 17.64 -3.86 4.62
C TYR A 61 17.74 -2.35 4.39
N TYR A 62 18.70 -1.94 3.57
CA TYR A 62 18.84 -0.60 3.02
C TYR A 62 19.17 -0.73 1.53
N ALA A 63 18.99 0.32 0.75
CA ALA A 63 19.41 0.33 -0.65
C ALA A 63 20.45 1.40 -0.90
N ASN A 64 21.37 1.14 -1.82
CA ASN A 64 22.30 2.14 -2.34
C ASN A 64 21.93 2.41 -3.80
N TYR A 65 21.69 3.66 -4.15
CA TYR A 65 21.39 4.10 -5.50
C TYR A 65 22.23 5.33 -5.82
N GLU A 66 23.14 5.23 -6.80
CA GLU A 66 24.13 6.27 -7.10
C GLU A 66 24.87 6.71 -5.81
N SER A 67 24.86 8.01 -5.48
CA SER A 67 25.46 8.57 -4.25
C SER A 67 24.48 8.60 -3.05
N TYR A 68 23.36 7.90 -3.14
CA TYR A 68 22.31 7.90 -2.11
C TYR A 68 22.18 6.54 -1.42
N GLN A 69 21.93 6.60 -0.11
CA GLN A 69 21.46 5.51 0.70
C GLN A 69 19.99 5.73 1.05
N LEU A 70 19.18 4.68 0.84
CA LEU A 70 17.74 4.67 1.07
C LEU A 70 17.42 3.72 2.22
N GLU A 71 16.63 4.21 3.18
CA GLU A 71 16.18 3.44 4.34
C GLU A 71 14.65 3.44 4.44
N SER A 72 14.08 2.33 4.93
CA SER A 72 12.64 2.26 5.20
C SER A 72 12.31 2.83 6.56
N TYR A 73 11.37 3.77 6.56
CA TYR A 73 10.62 4.19 7.73
C TYR A 73 9.17 3.79 7.54
N PHE A 74 8.46 3.57 8.64
CA PHE A 74 7.06 3.16 8.65
C PHE A 74 6.29 4.11 9.54
N GLN A 75 5.22 4.70 8.99
CA GLN A 75 4.30 5.51 9.78
C GLN A 75 3.00 4.73 10.01
N PRO A 76 2.56 4.53 11.27
CA PRO A 76 1.33 3.80 11.53
C PRO A 76 0.10 4.62 11.14
N ILE A 77 -0.89 3.93 10.58
CA ILE A 77 -2.25 4.41 10.33
C ILE A 77 -3.13 3.72 11.36
N TYR A 78 -3.86 4.51 12.16
CA TYR A 78 -4.68 4.03 13.26
C TYR A 78 -6.16 3.98 12.88
N ASP A 79 -6.90 3.04 13.44
CA ASP A 79 -8.36 3.02 13.40
C ASP A 79 -8.99 3.99 14.42
N ARG A 80 -10.32 3.93 14.55
CA ARG A 80 -11.07 4.82 15.45
C ARG A 80 -10.84 4.50 16.92
N GLU A 81 -10.48 3.26 17.21
CA GLU A 81 -10.21 2.71 18.53
C GLU A 81 -8.76 2.97 18.99
N GLY A 82 -7.93 3.55 18.11
CA GLY A 82 -6.53 3.86 18.41
C GLY A 82 -5.60 2.66 18.24
N VAL A 83 -6.04 1.62 17.51
CA VAL A 83 -5.24 0.45 17.18
C VAL A 83 -4.61 0.65 15.80
N VAL A 84 -3.35 0.27 15.64
CA VAL A 84 -2.71 0.29 14.32
C VAL A 84 -3.51 -0.59 13.36
N PHE A 85 -3.98 0.00 12.26
CA PHE A 85 -4.60 -0.70 11.14
C PHE A 85 -3.55 -1.13 10.11
N ALA A 86 -2.60 -0.24 9.82
CA ALA A 86 -1.60 -0.43 8.79
C ALA A 86 -0.36 0.43 9.05
N TYR A 87 0.67 0.23 8.23
CA TYR A 87 1.83 1.10 8.14
C TYR A 87 1.97 1.64 6.72
N GLU A 88 2.37 2.89 6.58
CA GLU A 88 2.84 3.45 5.31
C GLU A 88 4.36 3.35 5.21
N GLY A 89 4.85 2.74 4.12
CA GLY A 89 6.28 2.68 3.80
C GLY A 89 6.77 4.00 3.24
N LEU A 90 7.68 4.65 3.96
CA LEU A 90 8.27 5.93 3.61
C LEU A 90 9.78 5.78 3.48
N VAL A 91 10.37 6.40 2.46
CA VAL A 91 11.82 6.40 2.30
C VAL A 91 12.46 7.53 3.12
N ARG A 92 13.64 7.26 3.67
CA ARG A 92 14.59 8.28 4.12
C ARG A 92 15.85 8.19 3.28
N VAL A 93 16.36 9.36 2.89
CA VAL A 93 17.46 9.48 1.95
C VAL A 93 18.63 10.14 2.65
N THR A 94 19.80 9.51 2.54
CA THR A 94 21.06 10.04 3.04
C THR A 94 22.09 10.03 1.91
N THR A 95 22.94 11.05 1.80
CA THR A 95 24.07 11.01 0.87
C THR A 95 25.15 10.04 1.34
N ASP A 96 26.08 9.70 0.45
CA ASP A 96 27.32 9.00 0.78
C ASP A 96 28.18 9.74 1.83
N GLN A 97 28.04 11.06 1.95
CA GLN A 97 28.66 11.88 2.99
C GLN A 97 27.89 11.90 4.32
N GLY A 98 26.74 11.21 4.40
CA GLY A 98 25.94 11.12 5.63
C GLY A 98 24.93 12.25 5.84
N GLU A 99 24.72 13.11 4.84
CA GLU A 99 23.75 14.20 4.93
C GLU A 99 22.33 13.72 4.62
N ARG A 100 21.35 14.06 5.47
CA ARG A 100 19.95 13.72 5.23
C ARG A 100 19.34 14.66 4.20
N ILE A 101 18.69 14.09 3.19
CA ILE A 101 18.00 14.83 2.13
C ILE A 101 16.48 14.61 2.26
N PRO A 102 15.66 15.66 2.11
CA PRO A 102 14.21 15.53 2.00
C PRO A 102 13.81 14.60 0.83
N PRO A 103 12.92 13.62 1.03
CA PRO A 103 12.54 12.67 -0.04
C PRO A 103 12.01 13.34 -1.31
N ASP A 104 11.26 14.43 -1.18
CA ASP A 104 10.76 15.25 -2.30
C ASP A 104 11.91 15.78 -3.16
N VAL A 105 12.96 16.35 -2.55
CA VAL A 105 14.16 16.83 -3.27
C VAL A 105 14.88 15.67 -3.97
N PHE A 106 14.95 14.50 -3.35
CA PHE A 106 15.53 13.32 -3.97
C PHE A 106 14.72 12.87 -5.19
N PHE A 107 13.40 12.69 -5.05
CA PHE A 107 12.54 12.26 -6.14
C PHE A 107 12.50 13.27 -7.28
N GLU A 108 12.48 14.57 -7.00
CA GLU A 108 12.60 15.62 -8.03
C GLU A 108 13.91 15.54 -8.84
N SER A 109 15.00 15.08 -8.22
CA SER A 109 16.29 14.92 -8.91
C SER A 109 16.31 13.68 -9.81
N VAL A 110 15.64 12.61 -9.40
CA VAL A 110 15.57 11.33 -10.12
C VAL A 110 14.51 11.34 -11.23
N TYR A 111 13.33 11.88 -10.97
CA TYR A 111 12.14 11.75 -11.82
C TYR A 111 12.17 12.61 -13.09
N ARG A 112 13.24 13.38 -13.30
CA ARG A 112 13.49 14.04 -14.60
C ARG A 112 13.74 13.04 -15.74
N ASP A 113 14.11 11.81 -15.39
CA ASP A 113 14.29 10.68 -16.29
C ASP A 113 13.30 9.57 -15.92
N GLY A 114 12.32 9.31 -16.79
CA GLY A 114 11.26 8.33 -16.52
C GLY A 114 11.76 6.90 -16.31
N SER A 115 12.92 6.53 -16.86
CA SER A 115 13.51 5.20 -16.62
C SER A 115 14.06 5.07 -15.19
N LYS A 116 14.57 6.18 -14.63
CA LYS A 116 15.06 6.24 -13.26
C LYS A 116 13.92 6.27 -12.26
N GLU A 117 12.81 6.94 -12.59
CA GLU A 117 11.58 6.94 -11.78
C GLU A 117 11.09 5.51 -11.52
N GLU A 118 10.96 4.69 -12.58
CA GLU A 118 10.52 3.31 -12.44
C GLU A 118 11.47 2.49 -11.58
N LEU A 119 12.77 2.57 -11.88
CA LEU A 119 13.79 1.84 -11.13
C LEU A 119 13.79 2.19 -9.64
N VAL A 120 13.82 3.48 -9.31
CA VAL A 120 13.89 3.94 -7.91
C VAL A 120 12.61 3.59 -7.16
N THR A 121 11.44 3.73 -7.78
CA THR A 121 10.17 3.29 -7.18
C THR A 121 10.21 1.80 -6.85
N MET A 122 10.70 0.97 -7.77
CA MET A 122 10.79 -0.47 -7.55
C MET A 122 11.83 -0.85 -6.50
N ILE A 123 12.95 -0.12 -6.41
CA ILE A 123 13.91 -0.27 -5.31
C ILE A 123 13.23 0.03 -3.97
N CYS A 124 12.51 1.14 -3.84
CA CYS A 124 11.78 1.51 -2.63
C CYS A 124 10.73 0.47 -2.25
N VAL A 125 9.89 0.04 -3.20
CA VAL A 125 8.87 -1.01 -2.98
C VAL A 125 9.52 -2.30 -2.46
N ARG A 126 10.58 -2.77 -3.12
CA ARG A 126 11.26 -4.00 -2.73
C ARG A 126 11.90 -3.87 -1.35
N LEU A 127 12.52 -2.72 -1.07
CA LEU A 127 13.12 -2.39 0.21
C LEU A 127 12.08 -2.39 1.34
N HIS A 128 10.93 -1.72 1.13
CA HIS A 128 9.83 -1.68 2.08
C HIS A 128 9.24 -3.07 2.34
N LEU A 129 9.02 -3.88 1.29
CA LEU A 129 8.54 -5.25 1.45
C LEU A 129 9.48 -6.08 2.33
N LEU A 130 10.79 -6.05 2.06
CA LEU A 130 11.76 -6.81 2.85
C LEU A 130 11.78 -6.40 4.32
N ASN A 131 11.78 -5.10 4.58
CA ASN A 131 11.80 -4.57 5.94
C ASN A 131 10.47 -4.77 6.68
N TYR A 132 9.35 -4.69 5.96
CA TYR A 132 8.02 -4.94 6.52
C TYR A 132 7.85 -6.38 6.99
N THR A 133 8.54 -7.38 6.42
CA THR A 133 8.53 -8.76 6.96
C THR A 133 8.90 -8.81 8.45
N LYS A 134 9.77 -7.89 8.91
CA LYS A 134 10.17 -7.79 10.31
C LYS A 134 9.08 -7.19 11.18
N LEU A 135 8.39 -6.15 10.69
CA LEU A 135 7.22 -5.57 11.37
C LEU A 135 6.08 -6.58 11.42
N LYS A 136 5.81 -7.30 10.34
CA LYS A 136 4.72 -8.29 10.28
C LYS A 136 4.91 -9.44 11.27
N ALA A 137 6.16 -9.80 11.57
CA ALA A 137 6.48 -10.84 12.54
C ALA A 137 6.10 -10.45 13.98
N ILE A 138 6.09 -9.16 14.31
CA ILE A 138 5.72 -8.62 15.64
C ILE A 138 4.28 -8.08 15.67
N HIS A 139 3.82 -7.52 14.57
CA HIS A 139 2.50 -6.92 14.39
C HIS A 139 1.75 -7.65 13.28
N ALA A 140 1.22 -8.82 13.62
CA ALA A 140 0.45 -9.63 12.69
C ALA A 140 -0.80 -8.91 12.18
N ASN A 141 -1.23 -9.23 10.96
CA ASN A 141 -2.48 -8.78 10.34
C ASN A 141 -2.59 -7.25 10.13
N LYS A 142 -1.48 -6.54 10.00
CA LYS A 142 -1.46 -5.11 9.62
C LYS A 142 -1.22 -4.98 8.12
N LYS A 143 -1.80 -3.98 7.46
CA LYS A 143 -1.49 -3.73 6.05
C LYS A 143 -0.22 -2.90 5.88
N LEU A 144 0.38 -2.95 4.70
CA LEU A 144 1.46 -2.08 4.24
C LEU A 144 0.97 -1.24 3.07
N PHE A 145 0.97 0.07 3.24
CA PHE A 145 0.74 1.01 2.17
C PHE A 145 2.06 1.29 1.44
N LEU A 146 2.03 1.21 0.11
CA LEU A 146 3.17 1.38 -0.78
C LEU A 146 2.84 2.44 -1.82
N ASN A 147 3.63 3.51 -1.81
CA ASN A 147 3.63 4.53 -2.85
C ASN A 147 4.10 3.93 -4.19
N VAL A 148 3.30 4.10 -5.23
CA VAL A 148 3.65 3.70 -6.61
C VAL A 148 3.36 4.84 -7.57
N SER A 149 4.33 5.15 -8.43
CA SER A 149 4.12 6.16 -9.48
C SER A 149 3.16 5.61 -10.56
N PRO A 150 2.43 6.48 -11.29
CA PRO A 150 1.56 6.06 -12.39
C PRO A 150 2.34 5.31 -13.48
N THR A 151 3.57 5.71 -13.78
CA THR A 151 4.42 5.03 -14.78
C THR A 151 4.66 3.59 -14.38
N VAL A 152 5.08 3.35 -13.14
CA VAL A 152 5.30 2.00 -12.57
C VAL A 152 3.99 1.23 -12.55
N PHE A 153 2.90 1.90 -12.22
CA PHE A 153 1.58 1.28 -12.23
C PHE A 153 1.20 0.79 -13.64
N GLU A 154 1.42 1.59 -14.67
CA GLU A 154 1.14 1.26 -16.07
C GLU A 154 2.05 0.13 -16.58
N THR A 155 3.36 0.22 -16.36
CA THR A 155 4.32 -0.79 -16.84
C THR A 155 4.14 -2.12 -16.12
N GLN A 156 4.02 -2.11 -14.79
CA GLN A 156 3.99 -3.34 -13.98
C GLN A 156 2.65 -4.06 -14.02
N THR A 157 1.57 -3.39 -14.44
CA THR A 157 0.25 -4.03 -14.61
C THR A 157 -0.09 -4.38 -16.05
N SER A 158 0.78 -4.02 -17.01
CA SER A 158 0.58 -4.27 -18.44
C SER A 158 0.62 -5.76 -18.81
N SER A 159 1.23 -6.59 -17.97
CA SER A 159 1.40 -8.02 -18.19
C SER A 159 0.92 -8.82 -16.98
N VAL A 160 -0.06 -9.71 -17.21
CA VAL A 160 -0.53 -10.69 -16.20
C VAL A 160 0.63 -11.48 -15.63
N ARG A 161 1.63 -11.76 -16.46
CA ARG A 161 2.80 -12.53 -16.07
C ARG A 161 3.73 -11.78 -15.12
N ALA A 162 3.96 -10.49 -15.38
CA ALA A 162 4.77 -9.66 -14.48
C ALA A 162 4.11 -9.57 -13.09
N LEU A 163 2.78 -9.49 -13.08
CA LEU A 163 1.98 -9.55 -11.87
C LEU A 163 2.13 -10.89 -11.15
N ASP A 164 1.95 -12.03 -11.83
CA ASP A 164 2.11 -13.37 -11.23
C ASP A 164 3.47 -13.52 -10.53
N LEU A 165 4.55 -13.14 -11.21
CA LEU A 165 5.88 -13.16 -10.61
C LEU A 165 5.95 -12.29 -9.36
N LYS A 166 5.52 -11.03 -9.46
CA LYS A 166 5.55 -10.08 -8.34
C LYS A 166 4.89 -10.68 -7.11
N TYR A 167 3.76 -11.35 -7.27
CA TYR A 167 3.07 -12.01 -6.17
C TYR A 167 3.80 -13.26 -5.67
N GLN A 168 4.35 -14.10 -6.55
CA GLN A 168 5.17 -15.23 -6.14
C GLN A 168 6.37 -14.78 -5.29
N MET A 169 7.01 -13.67 -5.65
CA MET A 169 8.12 -13.10 -4.89
C MET A 169 7.68 -12.57 -3.52
N MET A 170 6.51 -11.94 -3.44
CA MET A 170 5.94 -11.51 -2.16
C MET A 170 5.67 -12.72 -1.26
N LEU A 171 5.07 -13.78 -1.81
CA LEU A 171 4.78 -15.01 -1.08
C LEU A 171 6.06 -15.68 -0.57
N ALA A 172 7.13 -15.66 -1.37
CA ALA A 172 8.44 -16.21 -1.00
C ALA A 172 9.07 -15.54 0.24
N ILE A 173 8.64 -14.31 0.58
CA ILE A 173 9.06 -13.59 1.78
C ILE A 173 7.96 -13.48 2.85
N GLY A 174 6.86 -14.25 2.71
CA GLY A 174 5.77 -14.31 3.68
C GLY A 174 4.78 -13.13 3.61
N ILE A 175 4.74 -12.41 2.49
CA ILE A 175 3.80 -11.33 2.22
C ILE A 175 2.76 -11.80 1.20
N THR A 176 1.48 -11.59 1.48
CA THR A 176 0.40 -11.87 0.54
C THR A 176 -0.11 -10.56 -0.08
N PRO A 177 -0.78 -10.62 -1.24
CA PRO A 177 -1.32 -9.42 -1.88
C PRO A 177 -2.29 -8.64 -0.98
N GLU A 178 -3.03 -9.32 -0.09
CA GLU A 178 -3.99 -8.74 0.85
C GLU A 178 -3.32 -7.91 1.96
N ASP A 179 -2.03 -8.14 2.22
CA ASP A 179 -1.26 -7.27 3.11
C ASP A 179 -1.03 -5.89 2.48
N ILE A 180 -1.12 -5.75 1.15
CA ILE A 180 -0.67 -4.56 0.45
C ILE A 180 -1.83 -3.64 0.06
N VAL A 181 -1.61 -2.35 0.31
CA VAL A 181 -2.38 -1.25 -0.26
C VAL A 181 -1.46 -0.46 -1.19
N TYR A 182 -1.81 -0.34 -2.47
CA TYR A 182 -1.05 0.53 -3.39
C TYR A 182 -1.63 1.94 -3.36
N GLU A 183 -0.79 2.92 -3.06
CA GLU A 183 -1.15 4.34 -3.06
C GLU A 183 -0.82 4.96 -4.42
N ILE A 184 -1.84 5.54 -5.06
CA ILE A 184 -1.70 6.26 -6.31
C ILE A 184 -1.63 7.76 -5.98
N VAL A 185 -0.42 8.31 -6.03
CA VAL A 185 -0.08 9.62 -5.46
C VAL A 185 -0.16 10.77 -6.48
N GLU A 186 0.08 10.48 -7.76
CA GLU A 186 0.44 11.53 -8.72
C GLU A 186 -0.71 11.98 -9.65
N GLN A 187 -0.39 13.04 -10.41
CA GLN A 187 -1.18 13.58 -11.52
C GLN A 187 -1.80 12.45 -12.34
N PRO A 188 -3.02 12.65 -12.88
CA PRO A 188 -3.65 11.63 -13.70
C PRO A 188 -2.67 11.10 -14.73
N GLY A 189 -2.41 9.79 -14.69
CA GLY A 189 -1.69 9.12 -15.74
C GLY A 189 -2.30 9.57 -17.07
N LYS A 190 -1.47 9.66 -18.11
CA LYS A 190 -1.91 10.17 -19.43
C LYS A 190 -3.15 9.43 -19.93
N ASN A 191 -3.41 8.22 -19.41
CA ASN A 191 -4.56 7.40 -19.75
C ASN A 191 -5.25 6.79 -18.52
N ILE A 192 -6.33 7.42 -18.04
CA ILE A 192 -7.20 6.91 -16.96
C ILE A 192 -7.69 5.46 -17.21
N ALA A 193 -7.86 5.03 -18.47
CA ALA A 193 -8.29 3.67 -18.76
C ALA A 193 -7.19 2.63 -18.51
N GLN A 194 -5.92 3.02 -18.61
CA GLN A 194 -4.79 2.18 -18.21
C GLN A 194 -4.72 2.04 -16.69
N GLU A 195 -4.84 3.14 -15.95
CA GLU A 195 -4.93 3.12 -14.49
C GLU A 195 -6.07 2.20 -14.00
N ILE A 196 -7.27 2.32 -14.60
CA ILE A 196 -8.40 1.44 -14.24
C ILE A 196 -8.08 -0.03 -14.52
N ARG A 197 -7.39 -0.35 -15.61
CA ARG A 197 -6.99 -1.74 -15.92
C ARG A 197 -6.00 -2.27 -14.89
N GLY A 198 -4.98 -1.48 -14.54
CA GLY A 198 -4.01 -1.90 -13.54
C GLY A 198 -4.64 -2.06 -12.15
N ILE A 199 -5.58 -1.19 -11.77
CA ILE A 199 -6.34 -1.31 -10.50
C ILE A 199 -7.08 -2.63 -10.46
N LYS A 200 -7.81 -2.95 -11.54
CA LYS A 200 -8.53 -4.23 -11.65
C LYS A 200 -7.58 -5.41 -11.59
N ALA A 201 -6.42 -5.31 -12.22
CA ALA A 201 -5.42 -6.36 -12.21
C ALA A 201 -4.89 -6.59 -10.79
N LEU A 202 -4.51 -5.55 -10.05
CA LEU A 202 -4.02 -5.67 -8.68
C LEU A 202 -5.09 -6.23 -7.73
N ARG A 203 -6.33 -5.74 -7.84
CA ARG A 203 -7.47 -6.23 -7.06
C ARG A 203 -7.78 -7.70 -7.29
N LYS A 204 -7.60 -8.19 -8.52
CA LYS A 204 -7.82 -9.61 -8.86
C LYS A 204 -6.96 -10.55 -8.00
N TYR A 205 -5.79 -10.08 -7.56
CA TYR A 205 -4.90 -10.87 -6.70
C TYR A 205 -5.11 -10.60 -5.21
N GLY A 206 -5.94 -9.64 -4.82
CA GLY A 206 -6.29 -9.38 -3.41
C GLY A 206 -5.76 -8.07 -2.83
N SER A 207 -4.91 -7.32 -3.55
CA SER A 207 -4.42 -6.02 -3.07
C SER A 207 -5.52 -4.96 -3.07
N SER A 208 -5.44 -4.06 -2.09
CA SER A 208 -6.32 -2.89 -2.02
C SER A 208 -5.66 -1.69 -2.70
N ILE A 209 -6.48 -0.73 -3.14
CA ILE A 209 -6.01 0.51 -3.76
C ILE A 209 -6.41 1.71 -2.92
N ALA A 210 -5.44 2.58 -2.66
CA ALA A 210 -5.64 3.89 -2.08
C ALA A 210 -5.38 4.97 -3.14
N VAL A 211 -6.16 6.05 -3.07
CA VAL A 211 -5.86 7.29 -3.79
C VAL A 211 -5.42 8.33 -2.75
N ASP A 212 -4.26 8.94 -3.01
CA ASP A 212 -3.65 9.88 -2.09
C ASP A 212 -3.98 11.35 -2.42
N ASP A 213 -3.67 12.23 -1.47
CA ASP A 213 -3.67 13.68 -1.61
C ASP A 213 -5.00 14.28 -2.11
N PHE A 214 -6.14 13.74 -1.66
CA PHE A 214 -7.43 14.33 -2.04
C PHE A 214 -7.51 15.79 -1.59
N GLY A 215 -7.80 16.68 -2.55
CA GLY A 215 -7.94 18.12 -2.31
C GLY A 215 -6.66 18.94 -2.48
N SER A 216 -5.52 18.31 -2.81
CA SER A 216 -4.27 19.01 -3.17
C SER A 216 -4.36 19.80 -4.49
N GLY A 217 -5.39 19.53 -5.29
CA GLY A 217 -5.56 20.04 -6.66
C GLY A 217 -5.26 18.99 -7.73
N CYS A 218 -4.41 18.00 -7.41
CA CYS A 218 -4.07 16.88 -8.29
C CYS A 218 -5.15 15.79 -8.25
N THR A 219 -5.58 15.41 -7.05
CA THR A 219 -6.66 14.42 -6.86
C THR A 219 -8.00 15.12 -6.68
N THR A 220 -8.90 14.91 -7.63
CA THR A 220 -10.26 15.45 -7.63
C THR A 220 -11.31 14.38 -7.34
N MET A 221 -12.50 14.80 -6.94
CA MET A 221 -13.66 13.91 -6.81
C MET A 221 -13.97 13.13 -8.09
N LYS A 222 -13.69 13.72 -9.26
CA LYS A 222 -13.83 13.05 -10.55
C LYS A 222 -12.88 11.85 -10.67
N ARG A 223 -11.63 12.01 -10.23
CA ARG A 223 -10.62 10.92 -10.23
C ARG A 223 -11.04 9.79 -9.28
N VAL A 224 -11.45 10.12 -8.06
CA VAL A 224 -11.96 9.13 -7.09
C VAL A 224 -13.13 8.33 -7.67
N LYS A 225 -14.10 9.00 -8.30
CA LYS A 225 -15.25 8.35 -8.96
C LYS A 225 -14.84 7.42 -10.11
N SER A 226 -13.83 7.81 -10.89
CA SER A 226 -13.35 6.99 -12.02
C SER A 226 -12.57 5.77 -11.56
N LEU A 227 -11.70 5.93 -10.56
CA LEU A 227 -10.84 4.86 -10.07
C LEU A 227 -11.58 3.90 -9.12
N THR A 228 -12.59 4.40 -8.41
CA THR A 228 -13.34 3.65 -7.39
C THR A 228 -12.42 2.94 -6.39
N PRO A 229 -11.52 3.65 -5.69
CA PRO A 229 -10.53 3.02 -4.81
C PRO A 229 -11.18 2.36 -3.59
N ASP A 230 -10.41 1.55 -2.87
CA ASP A 230 -10.85 0.96 -1.59
C ASP A 230 -10.68 1.98 -0.45
N ILE A 231 -9.69 2.87 -0.59
CA ILE A 231 -9.31 3.86 0.41
C ILE A 231 -9.07 5.23 -0.26
N VAL A 232 -9.49 6.31 0.38
CA VAL A 232 -9.12 7.68 -0.01
C VAL A 232 -8.43 8.37 1.16
N LYS A 233 -7.27 8.96 0.91
CA LYS A 233 -6.52 9.74 1.89
C LYS A 233 -6.83 11.23 1.69
N ILE A 234 -7.25 11.92 2.76
CA ILE A 234 -7.48 13.37 2.77
C ILE A 234 -6.14 14.04 3.05
N ASP A 235 -5.68 14.86 2.11
CA ASP A 235 -4.42 15.60 2.22
C ASP A 235 -4.36 16.39 3.54
N LYS A 236 -3.17 16.42 4.14
CA LYS A 236 -2.86 17.19 5.35
C LYS A 236 -3.32 18.64 5.21
N ARG A 237 -3.20 19.29 4.05
CA ARG A 237 -3.65 20.69 3.90
C ARG A 237 -5.14 20.86 4.22
N LEU A 238 -5.98 19.93 3.77
CA LEU A 238 -7.42 19.95 4.02
C LEU A 238 -7.70 19.66 5.49
N VAL A 239 -7.00 18.70 6.08
CA VAL A 239 -7.12 18.38 7.52
C VAL A 239 -6.72 19.56 8.39
N GLN A 240 -5.67 20.30 8.02
CA GLN A 240 -5.22 21.47 8.77
C GLN A 240 -6.17 22.66 8.65
N ASN A 241 -6.87 22.77 7.52
CA ASN A 241 -7.81 23.86 7.22
C ASN A 241 -9.27 23.37 7.16
N TYR A 242 -9.62 22.36 7.97
CA TYR A 242 -10.88 21.62 7.86
C TYR A 242 -12.16 22.45 8.03
N THR A 243 -12.06 23.62 8.66
CA THR A 243 -13.17 24.58 8.79
C THR A 243 -13.44 25.32 7.48
N MET A 244 -12.38 25.66 6.73
CA MET A 244 -12.47 26.33 5.43
C MET A 244 -12.96 25.37 4.35
N PHE A 245 -12.46 24.13 4.34
CA PHE A 245 -12.79 23.10 3.34
C PHE A 245 -13.90 22.14 3.79
N LYS A 246 -14.78 22.60 4.69
CA LYS A 246 -15.80 21.75 5.32
C LYS A 246 -16.69 21.06 4.28
N ASN A 247 -17.12 21.79 3.25
CA ASN A 247 -18.07 21.26 2.27
C ASN A 247 -17.42 20.19 1.37
N GLU A 248 -16.18 20.41 0.97
CA GLU A 248 -15.38 19.48 0.16
C GLU A 248 -15.11 18.18 0.93
N ILE A 249 -14.72 18.31 2.21
CA ILE A 249 -14.49 17.19 3.11
C ILE A 249 -15.78 16.38 3.32
N LEU A 250 -16.89 17.04 3.60
CA LEU A 250 -18.19 16.36 3.78
C LEU A 250 -18.62 15.66 2.49
N ALA A 251 -18.53 16.32 1.34
CA ALA A 251 -18.88 15.73 0.06
C ALA A 251 -18.05 14.46 -0.25
N LEU A 252 -16.76 14.47 0.07
CA LEU A 252 -15.92 13.27 -0.02
C LEU A 252 -16.40 12.17 0.91
N ILE A 253 -16.55 12.46 2.19
CA ILE A 253 -16.91 11.46 3.19
C ILE A 253 -18.26 10.82 2.86
N GLU A 254 -19.26 11.60 2.46
CA GLU A 254 -20.56 11.08 2.02
C GLU A 254 -20.43 10.18 0.79
N HIS A 255 -19.62 10.59 -0.19
CA HIS A 255 -19.37 9.79 -1.39
C HIS A 255 -18.72 8.45 -1.05
N CYS A 256 -17.64 8.48 -0.27
CA CYS A 256 -16.93 7.28 0.18
C CYS A 256 -17.85 6.36 0.97
N ARG A 257 -18.69 6.91 1.87
CA ARG A 257 -19.65 6.13 2.65
C ARG A 257 -20.66 5.41 1.76
N GLY A 258 -21.20 6.09 0.75
CA GLY A 258 -22.15 5.50 -0.21
C GLY A 258 -21.58 4.33 -1.00
N LEU A 259 -20.24 4.28 -1.18
CA LEU A 259 -19.53 3.23 -1.91
C LEU A 259 -18.73 2.28 -1.00
N LYS A 260 -18.89 2.38 0.32
CA LYS A 260 -18.15 1.58 1.33
C LYS A 260 -16.62 1.70 1.21
N MET A 261 -16.14 2.85 0.76
CA MET A 261 -14.71 3.18 0.75
C MET A 261 -14.28 3.64 2.14
N LEU A 262 -13.06 3.28 2.55
CA LEU A 262 -12.46 3.82 3.76
C LEU A 262 -11.85 5.20 3.49
N VAL A 263 -11.82 6.04 4.53
CA VAL A 263 -11.20 7.36 4.48
C VAL A 263 -10.11 7.41 5.54
N VAL A 264 -8.92 7.89 5.13
CA VAL A 264 -7.81 8.24 6.03
C VAL A 264 -7.75 9.76 6.12
N ALA A 265 -7.76 10.33 7.33
CA ALA A 265 -7.43 11.73 7.53
C ALA A 265 -5.95 11.87 7.91
N GLU A 266 -5.18 12.56 7.07
CA GLU A 266 -3.73 12.69 7.26
C GLU A 266 -3.30 13.97 7.96
N GLY A 267 -2.10 13.93 8.54
CA GLY A 267 -1.52 15.08 9.20
C GLY A 267 -2.31 15.54 10.42
N ILE A 268 -2.94 14.60 11.15
CA ILE A 268 -3.57 14.88 12.44
C ILE A 268 -2.48 15.30 13.45
N GLU A 269 -2.59 16.54 13.93
CA GLU A 269 -1.62 17.16 14.85
C GLU A 269 -2.26 17.60 16.17
N SER A 270 -3.59 17.56 16.28
CA SER A 270 -4.32 17.94 17.50
C SER A 270 -5.51 17.00 17.80
N LYS A 271 -5.83 16.84 19.10
CA LYS A 271 -7.02 16.09 19.54
C LYS A 271 -8.31 16.66 18.97
N GLN A 272 -8.36 17.97 18.72
CA GLN A 272 -9.51 18.64 18.11
C GLN A 272 -9.75 18.15 16.67
N GLN A 273 -8.69 18.09 15.85
CA GLN A 273 -8.78 17.52 14.49
C GLN A 273 -9.22 16.07 14.54
N LEU A 274 -8.59 15.26 15.40
CA LEU A 274 -8.93 13.83 15.55
C LEU A 274 -10.41 13.65 15.89
N ASN A 275 -10.91 14.35 16.91
CA ASN A 275 -12.30 14.28 17.34
C ASN A 275 -13.27 14.77 16.25
N TYR A 276 -12.90 15.84 15.53
CA TYR A 276 -13.69 16.35 14.41
C TYR A 276 -13.86 15.27 13.33
N PHE A 277 -12.77 14.71 12.80
CA PHE A 277 -12.86 13.70 11.75
C PHE A 277 -13.49 12.38 12.24
N LYS A 278 -13.26 11.97 13.50
CA LYS A 278 -14.00 10.86 14.13
C LYS A 278 -15.51 11.11 14.14
N SER A 279 -15.96 12.34 14.41
CA SER A 279 -17.38 12.71 14.42
C SER A 279 -18.03 12.67 13.02
N LEU A 280 -17.24 12.85 11.95
CA LEU A 280 -17.70 12.74 10.57
C LEU A 280 -17.77 11.28 10.08
N GLY A 281 -17.33 10.32 10.91
CA GLY A 281 -17.30 8.91 10.55
C GLY A 281 -16.08 8.50 9.72
N VAL A 282 -14.99 9.29 9.75
CA VAL A 282 -13.70 8.84 9.20
C VAL A 282 -13.22 7.62 9.99
N ALA A 283 -12.73 6.60 9.28
CA ALA A 283 -12.37 5.32 9.83
C ALA A 283 -10.89 5.24 10.25
N LEU A 284 -10.02 5.93 9.53
CA LEU A 284 -8.57 5.81 9.67
C LEU A 284 -7.91 7.18 9.86
N PHE A 285 -6.81 7.21 10.62
CA PHE A 285 -6.12 8.44 10.98
C PHE A 285 -4.61 8.25 10.94
N GLN A 286 -3.92 9.26 10.44
CA GLN A 286 -2.47 9.31 10.42
C GLN A 286 -2.00 10.73 10.76
N GLY A 287 -0.92 10.85 11.51
CA GLY A 287 -0.37 12.15 11.86
C GLY A 287 0.51 12.11 13.11
N PHE A 288 1.27 13.20 13.33
CA PHE A 288 2.28 13.27 14.38
C PHE A 288 1.69 13.32 15.80
N LEU A 289 0.41 13.64 15.95
CA LEU A 289 -0.29 13.44 17.22
C LEU A 289 -0.29 11.95 17.63
N LEU A 290 -0.40 11.05 16.63
CA LEU A 290 -0.57 9.62 16.84
C LEU A 290 0.78 8.91 16.84
N ALA A 291 1.55 9.08 15.77
CA ALA A 291 2.90 8.56 15.66
C ALA A 291 3.66 9.26 14.52
N ARG A 292 4.98 9.38 14.71
CA ARG A 292 5.89 9.79 13.66
C ARG A 292 6.33 8.57 12.84
N PRO A 293 6.77 8.75 11.58
CA PRO A 293 7.46 7.70 10.85
C PRO A 293 8.72 7.28 11.60
N GLU A 294 8.91 5.98 11.79
CA GLU A 294 10.06 5.43 12.52
C GLU A 294 10.68 4.24 11.77
N SER A 295 11.94 3.94 12.09
CA SER A 295 12.65 2.80 11.50
C SER A 295 12.04 1.46 11.93
N VAL A 296 12.31 0.39 11.18
CA VAL A 296 11.97 -0.99 11.62
C VAL A 296 12.54 -1.28 13.01
N ALA A 297 13.79 -0.87 13.25
CA ALA A 297 14.51 -1.14 14.48
C ALA A 297 13.77 -0.58 15.70
N PHE A 298 13.19 0.62 15.58
CA PHE A 298 12.39 1.24 16.61
C PHE A 298 11.21 0.35 17.02
N TYR A 299 10.42 -0.14 16.06
CA TYR A 299 9.25 -0.97 16.35
C TYR A 299 9.60 -2.34 16.91
N THR A 300 10.68 -2.96 16.45
CA THR A 300 11.12 -4.28 16.95
C THR A 300 11.68 -4.26 18.37
N GLN A 301 11.97 -3.07 18.91
CA GLN A 301 12.50 -2.89 20.26
C GLN A 301 11.42 -2.47 21.26
N GLN A 302 10.17 -2.31 20.82
CA GLN A 302 9.06 -2.01 21.72
C GLN A 302 8.39 -3.29 22.22
N ASP A 303 8.25 -3.39 23.54
CA ASP A 303 7.60 -4.54 24.21
C ASP A 303 6.07 -4.41 24.27
N GLU A 304 5.51 -3.21 24.00
CA GLU A 304 4.07 -2.92 24.11
C GLU A 304 3.39 -2.65 22.76
N PRO A 305 2.07 -2.92 22.63
CA PRO A 305 1.30 -2.57 21.44
C PRO A 305 1.29 -1.05 21.22
N LEU A 306 1.48 -0.62 19.97
CA LEU A 306 1.27 0.77 19.55
C LEU A 306 -0.24 1.09 19.60
N THR A 307 -0.74 1.48 20.77
CA THR A 307 -2.10 2.00 20.94
C THR A 307 -2.05 3.45 21.39
N VAL A 308 -2.93 4.30 20.85
CA VAL A 308 -2.95 5.75 21.10
C VAL A 308 -4.28 6.23 21.66
#